data_AF-A0A9P1KKY9-F1
#
_entry.id   AF-A0A9P1KKY9-F1
#
_cell.length_a   1.000
_cell.length_b   1.000
_cell.length_c   1.000
_cell.angle_alpha   90.00
_cell.angle_beta   90.00
_cell.angle_gamma   90.00
#
_symmetry.space_group_name_H-M   'P 1'
#
loop_
_entity.id
_entity.type
_entity.pdbx_description
1 polymer ?
#
loop_
_entity_poly.entity_id
_entity_poly.type
_entity_poly.pdbx_seq_one_letter_code
_entity_poly.pdbx_strand_id
1 'polypeptide(L)' 'MAPEKLVFIDESGLWVGMSRPLARATKGKKVYELRKSYRGQKMTIIGAIKLSGVVATQTL' A
#
# COMPACT_ATOMS: atom_id res chain seq x y z
N MET A 1 8.78 3.84 31.09
CA MET A 1 9.37 4.67 30.02
C MET A 1 8.25 5.52 29.43
N ALA A 2 8.49 6.81 29.17
CA ALA A 2 7.46 7.70 28.65
C ALA A 2 7.14 7.36 27.17
N PRO A 3 5.87 7.24 26.76
CA PRO A 3 5.47 6.85 25.40
C PRO A 3 6.11 7.69 24.29
N GLU A 4 6.41 8.96 24.55
CA GLU A 4 7.00 9.92 23.62
C GLU A 4 8.44 9.57 23.24
N LYS A 5 9.09 8.71 24.04
CA LYS A 5 10.46 8.24 23.80
C LYS A 5 10.52 6.91 23.03
N LEU A 6 9.38 6.28 22.78
CA LEU A 6 9.31 4.99 22.09
C LEU A 6 9.28 5.18 20.58
N VAL A 7 9.95 4.28 19.86
CA VAL A 7 9.85 4.11 18.40
C VAL A 7 9.29 2.72 18.14
N PHE A 8 8.21 2.64 17.39
CA PHE A 8 7.57 1.39 16.98
C PHE A 8 8.02 1.07 15.56
N ILE A 9 8.53 -0.14 15.34
CA ILE A 9 9.01 -0.61 14.04
C ILE A 9 8.18 -1.83 13.64
N ASP A 10 7.70 -1.86 12.41
CA ASP A 10 6.93 -2.97 11.87
C ASP A 10 7.18 -3.14 10.36
N GLU A 11 6.87 -4.34 9.86
CA GLU A 11 6.91 -4.69 8.44
C GLU A 11 5.50 -4.90 7.89
N SER A 12 5.21 -4.33 6.72
CA SER A 12 3.95 -4.56 6.01
C SER A 12 4.18 -4.87 4.53
N GLY A 13 3.45 -5.88 4.03
CA GLY A 13 3.42 -6.20 2.61
C GLY A 13 2.39 -5.38 1.86
N LEU A 14 2.83 -4.58 0.88
CA LEU A 14 1.97 -3.81 -0.01
C LEU A 14 1.77 -4.55 -1.34
N TRP A 15 0.51 -4.87 -1.64
CA TRP A 15 0.13 -5.43 -2.92
C TRP A 15 -0.03 -4.31 -3.95
N VAL A 16 0.83 -4.28 -4.97
CA VAL A 16 0.76 -3.27 -6.04
C VAL A 16 -0.17 -3.75 -7.16
N GLY A 17 -0.88 -2.81 -7.78
CA GLY A 17 -1.72 -3.10 -8.95
C GLY A 17 -3.03 -3.84 -8.62
N MET A 18 -3.51 -3.70 -7.38
CA MET A 18 -4.82 -4.24 -6.96
C MET A 18 -5.99 -3.64 -7.74
N SER A 19 -5.85 -2.43 -8.25
CA SER A 19 -6.80 -1.75 -9.15
C SER A 19 -6.13 -1.40 -10.49
N ARG A 20 -6.93 -1.22 -11.54
CA ARG A 20 -6.43 -0.63 -12.80
C ARG A 20 -6.47 0.90 -12.73
N PRO A 21 -5.49 1.60 -13.35
CA PRO A 21 -5.52 3.07 -13.44
C PRO A 21 -6.49 3.57 -14.52
N LEU A 22 -6.77 2.76 -15.54
CA LEU A 22 -7.62 3.13 -16.67
C LEU A 22 -8.48 1.94 -17.11
N ALA A 23 -9.68 2.25 -17.58
CA ALA A 23 -10.66 1.29 -18.08
C ALA A 23 -11.28 1.82 -19.39
N ARG A 24 -11.68 0.95 -20.31
CA ARG A 24 -12.29 1.33 -21.59
C ARG A 24 -13.62 0.60 -21.80
N ALA A 25 -14.64 1.34 -22.20
CA ALA A 25 -15.93 0.82 -22.65
C ALA A 25 -16.48 1.68 -23.80
N THR A 26 -17.44 1.15 -24.53
CA THR A 26 -18.22 1.91 -25.50
C THR A 26 -19.09 2.96 -24.81
N LYS A 27 -19.47 4.02 -25.53
CA LYS A 27 -20.28 5.13 -25.00
C LYS A 27 -21.57 4.59 -24.37
N GLY A 28 -21.86 5.03 -23.14
CA GLY A 28 -23.05 4.62 -22.39
C GLY A 28 -22.96 3.26 -21.70
N LYS A 29 -21.81 2.57 -21.73
CA LYS A 29 -21.59 1.32 -21.02
C LYS A 29 -20.69 1.50 -19.81
N LYS A 30 -21.02 0.82 -18.70
CA LYS A 30 -20.16 0.72 -17.52
C LYS A 30 -18.98 -0.20 -17.79
N VAL A 31 -17.82 0.15 -17.27
CA VAL A 31 -16.67 -0.76 -17.24
C VAL A 31 -16.71 -1.52 -15.93
N TYR A 32 -16.65 -2.85 -16.01
CA TYR A 32 -16.60 -3.72 -14.83
C TYR A 32 -15.16 -4.15 -14.56
N GLU A 33 -14.80 -4.29 -13.28
CA GLU A 33 -13.56 -4.93 -12.86
C GLU A 33 -13.85 -6.31 -12.30
N LEU A 34 -13.42 -7.33 -13.03
CA LEU A 34 -13.27 -8.67 -12.48
C LEU A 34 -11.97 -8.68 -11.67
N ARG A 35 -11.96 -9.38 -10.54
CA ARG A 35 -10.77 -9.54 -9.68
C ARG A 35 -9.61 -10.01 -10.55
N LYS A 36 -8.58 -9.18 -10.69
CA LYS A 36 -7.41 -9.55 -11.49
C LYS A 36 -6.71 -10.74 -10.84
N SER A 37 -6.26 -11.70 -11.65
CA SER A 37 -5.13 -12.55 -11.28
C SER A 37 -3.93 -11.63 -11.01
N TYR A 38 -3.35 -11.75 -9.83
CA TYR A 38 -2.21 -10.97 -9.36
C TYR A 38 -1.15 -10.82 -10.46
N ARG A 39 -0.80 -9.56 -10.82
CA ARG A 39 0.19 -9.24 -11.86
C ARG A 39 1.59 -8.92 -11.32
N GLY A 40 1.88 -9.30 -10.06
CA GLY A 40 3.24 -9.70 -9.74
C GLY A 40 4.15 -8.73 -9.01
N GLN A 41 3.68 -7.68 -8.33
CA GLN A 41 4.57 -6.96 -7.39
C GLN A 41 3.93 -6.78 -6.02
N LYS A 42 4.49 -7.53 -5.05
CA LYS A 42 4.32 -7.32 -3.63
C LYS A 42 5.58 -6.60 -3.19
N MET A 43 5.43 -5.38 -2.71
CA MET A 43 6.51 -4.64 -2.10
C MET A 43 6.50 -4.89 -0.60
N THR A 44 7.67 -4.96 0.01
CA THR A 44 7.77 -4.95 1.48
C THR A 44 8.08 -3.54 1.93
N ILE A 45 7.36 -3.06 2.95
CA ILE A 45 7.60 -1.77 3.59
C ILE A 45 8.04 -2.04 5.02
N ILE A 46 9.19 -1.49 5.40
CA ILE A 46 9.63 -1.42 6.79
C ILE A 46 9.39 0.01 7.25
N GLY A 47 8.56 0.19 8.28
CA GLY A 47 8.17 1.50 8.81
C GLY A 47 8.57 1.67 10.26
N ALA A 48 8.94 2.90 10.64
CA ALA A 48 9.19 3.29 12.02
C ALA A 48 8.38 4.54 12.38
N ILE A 49 7.61 4.48 13.46
CA ILE A 49 6.73 5.57 13.92
C ILE A 49 6.95 5.92 15.40
N LYS A 50 6.67 7.18 15.73
CA LYS A 50 6.49 7.71 17.08
C LYS A 50 5.10 8.30 17.22
N LEU A 51 4.72 8.71 18.42
CA LEU A 51 3.50 9.50 18.64
C LEU A 51 3.46 10.80 17.81
N SER A 52 4.63 11.36 17.47
CA SER A 52 4.75 12.56 16.64
C SER A 52 4.65 12.30 15.13
N GLY A 53 4.58 11.04 14.69
CA GLY A 53 4.49 10.67 13.27
C GLY A 53 5.58 9.69 12.80
N VAL A 54 5.72 9.61 11.47
CA VAL A 54 6.66 8.69 10.80
C VAL A 54 8.09 9.21 10.95
N VAL A 55 9.00 8.33 11.34
CA VAL A 55 10.43 8.63 11.53
C VAL A 55 11.27 8.05 10.39
N ALA A 56 10.91 6.87 9.90
CA ALA A 56 11.60 6.25 8.76
C ALA A 56 10.64 5.32 8.01
N THR A 57 10.90 5.18 6.71
CA THR A 57 10.22 4.23 5.83
C THR A 57 11.21 3.75 4.78
N GLN A 58 11.29 2.44 4.59
CA GLN A 58 12.09 1.81 3.56
C GLN A 58 11.23 0.82 2.78
N THR A 59 11.37 0.80 1.46
CA THR A 59 10.72 -0.17 0.58
C THR A 59 11.77 -1.13 0.02
N LEU A 60 11.42 -2.42 -0.01
CA LEU A 60 12.22 -3.51 -0.56
C LEU A 60 11.51 -4.14 -1.76
#